data_AF-A0A537VDV0-F1
#
_entry.id   AF-A0A537VDV0-F1
#
_cell.length_a   1.000
_cell.length_b   1.000
_cell.length_c   1.000
_cell.angle_alpha   90.00
_cell.angle_beta   90.00
_cell.angle_gamma   90.00
#
_symmetry.space_group_name_H-M   'P 1'
#
loop_
_entity.id
_entity.type
_entity.pdbx_description
1 polymer ?
#
loop_
_entity_poly.entity_id
_entity_poly.type
_entity_poly.pdbx_seq_one_letter_code
_entity_poly.pdbx_strand_id
1 'polypeptide(L)'
;MKEDPLHKTDPKDSTGNWRTEPVSMPEQELLGAQYDCCPGAHHCPGGSFDWMPSGTPAWLFRDTGLAKGARVARLIHGEYDRVYRNVPEPPRVTLVAHTPMPCGSFPMEQDSTFYIAPSGGGVFDAGDETFTCALGPTPPNGRCASGRSDPRIERVVLNLLTAMLQRHFS
;
A
#
# COMPACT_ATOMS: atom_id res chain seq x y z
N MET A 1 15.63 25.57 -11.34
CA MET A 1 15.67 24.10 -11.48
C MET A 1 15.96 23.80 -12.95
N LYS A 2 16.83 22.83 -13.27
CA LYS A 2 17.13 22.46 -14.66
C LYS A 2 16.22 21.28 -15.03
N GLU A 3 15.55 21.36 -16.18
CA GLU A 3 14.72 20.25 -16.69
C GLU A 3 15.56 19.00 -16.91
N ASP A 4 14.94 17.84 -16.72
CA ASP A 4 15.54 16.55 -17.02
C ASP A 4 16.04 16.52 -18.48
N PRO A 5 17.34 16.29 -18.73
CA PRO A 5 17.86 16.17 -20.08
C PRO A 5 17.17 15.09 -20.93
N LEU A 6 16.69 14.01 -20.30
CA LEU A 6 15.98 12.93 -20.99
C LEU A 6 14.63 13.38 -21.51
N HIS A 7 14.01 14.42 -20.93
CA HIS A 7 12.71 14.92 -21.39
C HIS A 7 12.68 15.27 -22.89
N LYS A 8 13.84 15.63 -23.48
CA LYS A 8 13.95 15.97 -24.91
C LYS A 8 14.39 14.80 -25.79
N THR A 9 15.19 13.88 -25.26
CA THR A 9 15.85 12.83 -26.04
C THR A 9 15.20 11.46 -25.87
N ASP A 10 14.71 11.17 -24.67
CA ASP A 10 13.95 9.97 -24.34
C ASP A 10 12.88 10.31 -23.29
N PRO A 11 11.74 10.91 -23.72
CA PRO A 11 10.73 11.39 -22.79
C PRO A 11 10.22 10.30 -21.84
N LYS A 12 10.17 9.03 -22.29
CA LYS A 12 9.70 7.91 -21.47
C LYS A 12 10.60 7.58 -20.28
N ASP A 13 11.87 7.95 -20.37
CA ASP A 13 12.84 7.78 -19.29
C ASP A 13 13.05 9.07 -18.48
N SER A 14 12.26 10.11 -18.75
CA SER A 14 12.35 11.37 -18.01
C SER A 14 11.67 11.30 -16.63
N THR A 15 12.24 12.03 -15.68
CA THR A 15 11.68 12.19 -14.34
C THR A 15 10.35 12.93 -14.38
N GLY A 16 9.34 12.35 -13.72
CA GLY A 16 7.98 12.85 -13.66
C GLY A 16 7.07 11.87 -12.93
N ASN A 17 5.77 12.15 -12.91
CA ASN A 17 4.79 11.19 -12.40
C ASN A 17 4.67 10.03 -13.39
N TRP A 18 4.91 8.81 -12.92
CA TRP A 18 4.88 7.60 -13.74
C TRP A 18 3.55 7.43 -14.48
N ARG A 19 2.43 7.70 -13.81
CA ARG A 19 1.09 7.58 -14.37
C ARG A 19 0.70 8.59 -15.46
N THR A 20 1.50 9.63 -15.66
CA THR A 20 1.18 10.70 -16.64
C THR A 20 2.11 10.63 -17.85
N GLU A 21 1.65 11.17 -18.98
CA GLU A 21 2.53 11.43 -20.12
C GLU A 21 3.80 12.18 -19.66
N PRO A 22 4.99 11.82 -20.17
CA PRO A 22 5.24 10.90 -21.28
C PRO A 22 5.40 9.41 -20.92
N VAL A 23 5.42 9.06 -19.63
CA VAL A 23 5.66 7.68 -19.17
C VAL A 23 4.39 6.85 -19.31
N SER A 24 3.25 7.39 -18.85
CA SER A 24 1.92 6.77 -18.96
C SER A 24 1.85 5.34 -18.43
N MET A 25 2.58 5.08 -17.33
CA MET A 25 2.62 3.81 -16.62
C MET A 25 2.11 4.00 -15.18
N PRO A 26 0.80 3.87 -14.93
CA PRO A 26 0.27 3.99 -13.58
C PRO A 26 0.85 2.93 -12.65
N GLU A 27 1.15 3.31 -11.41
CA GLU A 27 1.80 2.43 -10.44
C GLU A 27 0.91 1.20 -10.15
N GLN A 28 -0.41 1.34 -10.26
CA GLN A 28 -1.39 0.26 -10.10
C GLN A 28 -1.15 -0.90 -11.05
N GLU A 29 -0.66 -0.67 -12.27
CA GLU A 29 -0.35 -1.73 -13.23
C GLU A 29 0.79 -2.65 -12.75
N LEU A 30 1.61 -2.18 -11.80
CA LEU A 30 2.72 -2.94 -11.25
C LEU A 30 2.48 -3.37 -9.80
N LEU A 31 1.92 -2.51 -8.96
CA LEU A 31 1.79 -2.73 -7.51
C LEU A 31 0.41 -3.28 -7.11
N GLY A 32 -0.61 -3.07 -7.95
CA GLY A 32 -2.00 -3.43 -7.66
C GLY A 32 -2.81 -2.30 -7.05
N ALA A 33 -2.16 -1.28 -6.49
CA ALA A 33 -2.74 0.00 -6.08
C ALA A 33 -1.79 1.14 -6.49
N GLN A 34 -2.22 2.40 -6.33
CA GLN A 34 -1.40 3.56 -6.62
C GLN A 34 -1.69 4.71 -5.67
N TYR A 35 -0.71 5.62 -5.54
CA TYR A 35 -0.84 6.83 -4.71
C TYR A 35 -2.18 7.54 -4.90
N ASP A 36 -2.87 7.80 -3.79
CA ASP A 36 -4.16 8.50 -3.77
C ASP A 36 -4.01 9.92 -3.24
N CYS A 37 -3.54 10.09 -2.00
CA CYS A 37 -3.51 11.39 -1.33
C CYS A 37 -2.38 11.51 -0.31
N CYS A 38 -2.22 12.75 0.19
CA CYS A 38 -1.15 13.33 1.04
C CYS A 38 -0.04 14.04 0.25
N PRO A 39 -0.33 15.01 -0.66
CA PRO A 39 0.70 15.78 -1.35
C PRO A 39 1.29 16.83 -0.38
N GLY A 40 2.27 16.39 0.40
CA GLY A 40 2.90 17.19 1.45
C GLY A 40 2.06 17.34 2.72
N ALA A 41 2.73 17.72 3.81
CA ALA A 41 2.20 17.71 5.19
C ALA A 41 0.87 18.47 5.42
N HIS A 42 0.43 19.32 4.50
CA HIS A 42 -0.78 20.13 4.62
C HIS A 42 -2.05 19.47 4.07
N HIS A 43 -1.92 18.41 3.25
CA HIS A 43 -3.07 17.71 2.64
C HIS A 43 -3.24 16.29 3.15
N CYS A 44 -2.34 15.84 4.03
CA CYS A 44 -2.48 14.56 4.70
C CYS A 44 -3.62 14.64 5.72
N PRO A 45 -4.40 13.57 5.88
CA PRO A 45 -5.36 13.47 6.95
C PRO A 45 -4.74 13.83 8.30
N GLY A 46 -5.36 14.77 9.02
CA GLY A 46 -4.97 15.05 10.39
C GLY A 46 -5.23 13.82 11.26
N GLY A 47 -4.16 13.22 11.80
CA GLY A 47 -4.25 12.09 12.73
C GLY A 47 -3.82 10.76 12.12
N SER A 48 -4.29 9.67 12.72
CA SER A 48 -3.96 8.30 12.35
C SER A 48 -5.24 7.48 12.29
N PHE A 49 -5.31 6.56 11.33
CA PHE A 49 -6.51 5.79 11.03
C PHE A 49 -6.26 4.29 11.24
N ASP A 50 -7.35 3.55 11.35
CA ASP A 50 -7.27 2.12 11.55
C ASP A 50 -7.04 1.41 10.22
N TRP A 51 -6.13 0.45 10.19
CA TRP A 51 -6.01 -0.47 9.06
C TRP A 51 -7.04 -1.59 9.20
N MET A 52 -7.86 -1.78 8.17
CA MET A 52 -9.03 -2.66 8.21
C MET A 52 -8.84 -3.87 7.27
N PRO A 53 -8.44 -5.05 7.78
CA PRO A 53 -8.25 -6.25 6.96
C PRO A 53 -9.55 -6.69 6.30
N SER A 54 -9.45 -7.14 5.05
CA SER A 54 -10.54 -7.78 4.32
C SER A 54 -10.75 -9.24 4.75
N GLY A 55 -9.73 -9.86 5.36
CA GLY A 55 -9.68 -11.30 5.64
C GLY A 55 -9.34 -12.16 4.42
N THR A 56 -8.94 -11.55 3.30
CA THR A 56 -8.61 -12.24 2.04
C THR A 56 -7.23 -11.79 1.53
N PRO A 57 -6.36 -12.70 1.04
CA PRO A 57 -6.56 -14.15 1.01
C PRO A 57 -6.41 -14.76 2.42
N ALA A 58 -7.19 -15.80 2.71
CA ALA A 58 -7.27 -16.37 4.06
C ALA A 58 -5.92 -16.88 4.60
N TRP A 59 -5.07 -17.42 3.73
CA TRP A 59 -3.73 -17.91 4.11
C TRP A 59 -2.84 -16.81 4.71
N LEU A 60 -3.01 -15.56 4.25
CA LEU A 60 -2.21 -14.42 4.71
C LEU A 60 -2.55 -14.07 6.16
N PHE A 61 -3.80 -14.27 6.56
CA PHE A 61 -4.32 -13.95 7.88
C PHE A 61 -4.30 -15.12 8.88
N ARG A 62 -3.77 -16.29 8.50
CA ARG A 62 -3.70 -17.46 9.37
C ARG A 62 -2.93 -17.16 10.66
N ASP A 63 -3.51 -17.55 11.80
CA ASP A 63 -2.95 -17.37 13.15
C ASP A 63 -2.71 -15.92 13.58
N THR A 64 -3.34 -14.95 12.90
CA THR A 64 -3.25 -13.51 13.25
C THR A 64 -4.40 -13.06 14.16
N GLY A 65 -5.54 -13.76 14.12
CA GLY A 65 -6.81 -13.28 14.66
C GLY A 65 -7.44 -12.10 13.89
N LEU A 66 -6.83 -11.66 12.78
CA LEU A 66 -7.38 -10.66 11.88
C LEU A 66 -8.32 -11.31 10.88
N ALA A 67 -9.47 -10.69 10.67
CA ALA A 67 -10.49 -11.09 9.72
C ALA A 67 -11.31 -9.87 9.32
N LYS A 68 -12.24 -10.02 8.37
CA LYS A 68 -13.17 -8.96 7.99
C LYS A 68 -13.85 -8.37 9.23
N GLY A 69 -13.76 -7.05 9.38
CA GLY A 69 -14.33 -6.31 10.52
C GLY A 69 -13.38 -6.11 11.71
N ALA A 70 -12.22 -6.78 11.72
CA ALA A 70 -11.14 -6.44 12.64
C ALA A 70 -10.54 -5.06 12.30
N ARG A 71 -9.76 -4.51 13.24
CA ARG A 71 -9.08 -3.23 13.11
C ARG A 71 -7.68 -3.33 13.72
N VAL A 72 -6.70 -2.74 13.05
CA VAL A 72 -5.38 -2.45 13.61
C VAL A 72 -5.32 -0.96 13.85
N ALA A 73 -5.43 -0.57 15.12
CA ALA A 73 -5.69 0.79 15.50
C ALA A 73 -4.49 1.70 15.18
N ARG A 74 -4.76 2.88 14.61
CA ARG A 74 -3.76 3.93 14.37
C ARG A 74 -2.54 3.44 13.58
N LEU A 75 -2.74 2.52 12.63
CA LEU A 75 -1.66 2.04 11.77
C LEU A 75 -1.44 2.96 10.57
N ILE A 76 -2.51 3.49 9.98
CA ILE A 76 -2.40 4.33 8.79
C ILE A 76 -2.09 5.76 9.20
N HIS A 77 -1.01 6.32 8.67
CA HIS A 77 -0.58 7.70 8.90
C HIS A 77 0.27 8.21 7.73
N GLY A 78 -0.05 9.40 7.23
CA GLY A 78 0.66 9.98 6.09
C GLY A 78 0.06 9.55 4.75
N GLU A 79 0.93 9.14 3.82
CA GLU A 79 0.57 8.78 2.44
C GLU A 79 -0.09 7.39 2.37
N TYR A 80 -1.07 7.26 1.46
CA TYR A 80 -1.78 6.01 1.23
C TYR A 80 -2.11 5.79 -0.25
N ASP A 81 -2.21 4.52 -0.62
CA ASP A 81 -2.53 4.07 -1.96
C ASP A 81 -3.97 3.56 -2.05
N ARG A 82 -4.51 3.57 -3.26
CA ARG A 82 -5.89 3.15 -3.57
C ARG A 82 -5.95 2.39 -4.90
N VAL A 83 -6.89 1.46 -4.99
CA VAL A 83 -7.29 0.83 -6.26
C VAL A 83 -8.33 1.69 -6.98
N TYR A 84 -7.98 2.14 -8.19
CA TYR A 84 -8.84 2.90 -9.08
C TYR A 84 -9.48 2.00 -10.15
N ARG A 85 -10.80 1.96 -10.19
CA ARG A 85 -11.56 1.11 -11.14
C ARG A 85 -11.33 1.41 -12.61
N ASN A 86 -10.94 2.65 -12.93
CA ASN A 86 -10.71 3.13 -14.28
C ASN A 86 -9.23 3.15 -14.69
N VAL A 87 -8.36 2.57 -13.85
CA VAL A 87 -6.93 2.41 -14.12
C VAL A 87 -6.67 0.91 -14.36
N PRO A 88 -5.85 0.53 -15.36
CA PRO A 88 -5.53 -0.87 -15.56
C PRO A 88 -4.84 -1.46 -14.32
N GLU A 89 -5.08 -2.74 -14.06
CA GLU A 89 -4.51 -3.46 -12.91
C GLU A 89 -4.02 -4.86 -13.33
N PRO A 90 -3.09 -5.46 -12.58
CA PRO A 90 -2.70 -6.84 -12.75
C PRO A 90 -3.90 -7.80 -12.69
N PRO A 91 -3.82 -8.98 -13.33
CA PRO A 91 -4.89 -9.97 -13.21
C PRO A 91 -5.08 -10.42 -11.75
N ARG A 92 -6.34 -10.40 -11.30
CA ARG A 92 -6.78 -10.98 -10.01
C ARG A 92 -6.17 -10.31 -8.77
N VAL A 93 -6.08 -8.99 -8.77
CA VAL A 93 -5.77 -8.23 -7.56
C VAL A 93 -6.77 -8.57 -6.45
N THR A 94 -6.24 -8.89 -5.28
CA THR A 94 -7.01 -9.13 -4.05
C THR A 94 -6.80 -7.94 -3.12
N LEU A 95 -7.89 -7.34 -2.66
CA LEU A 95 -7.86 -6.37 -1.56
C LEU A 95 -7.57 -7.11 -0.25
N VAL A 96 -6.39 -6.86 0.32
CA VAL A 96 -5.95 -7.36 1.64
C VAL A 96 -6.53 -6.51 2.76
N ALA A 97 -6.65 -5.22 2.54
CA ALA A 97 -7.33 -4.29 3.43
C ALA A 97 -8.01 -3.19 2.62
N HIS A 98 -9.02 -2.61 3.25
CA HIS A 98 -9.80 -1.52 2.68
C HIS A 98 -10.30 -0.63 3.82
N THR A 99 -9.74 0.57 3.93
CA THR A 99 -10.11 1.55 4.96
C THR A 99 -10.67 2.80 4.28
N PRO A 100 -11.88 3.26 4.62
CA PRO A 100 -12.35 4.60 4.24
C PRO A 100 -11.43 5.68 4.83
N MET A 101 -10.87 6.54 3.98
CA MET A 101 -9.91 7.56 4.35
C MET A 101 -10.36 8.93 3.85
N PRO A 102 -10.13 10.02 4.59
CA PRO A 102 -10.35 11.35 4.03
C PRO A 102 -9.15 11.79 3.18
N CYS A 103 -9.39 12.68 2.22
CA CYS A 103 -8.37 13.49 1.56
C CYS A 103 -8.86 14.94 1.59
N GLY A 104 -8.45 15.70 2.61
CA GLY A 104 -9.13 16.96 2.95
C GLY A 104 -10.62 16.73 3.23
N SER A 105 -11.49 17.35 2.44
CA SER A 105 -12.95 17.16 2.53
C SER A 105 -13.49 16.02 1.65
N PHE A 106 -12.64 15.36 0.86
CA PHE A 106 -13.07 14.30 -0.06
C PHE A 106 -13.03 12.94 0.63
N PRO A 107 -14.10 12.12 0.51
CA PRO A 107 -14.06 10.73 0.93
C PRO A 107 -13.27 9.91 -0.09
N MET A 108 -12.23 9.27 0.39
CA MET A 108 -11.31 8.40 -0.33
C MET A 108 -11.18 7.06 0.39
N GLU A 109 -10.24 6.24 -0.05
CA GLU A 109 -10.03 4.87 0.41
C GLU A 109 -8.53 4.59 0.46
N GLN A 110 -8.09 3.81 1.45
CA GLN A 110 -6.79 3.17 1.47
C GLN A 110 -6.99 1.69 1.17
N ASP A 111 -6.22 1.16 0.23
CA ASP A 111 -6.24 -0.25 -0.16
C ASP A 111 -4.85 -0.87 0.02
N SER A 112 -4.80 -2.05 0.65
CA SER A 112 -3.63 -2.92 0.56
C SER A 112 -3.94 -4.03 -0.43
N THR A 113 -3.00 -4.39 -1.30
CA THR A 113 -3.24 -5.35 -2.37
C THR A 113 -2.29 -6.53 -2.35
N PHE A 114 -2.77 -7.65 -2.86
CA PHE A 114 -1.94 -8.80 -3.18
C PHE A 114 -2.35 -9.38 -4.55
N TYR A 115 -1.38 -9.73 -5.37
CA TYR A 115 -1.62 -10.51 -6.58
C TYR A 115 -0.44 -11.45 -6.89
N ILE A 116 -0.69 -12.41 -7.78
CA ILE A 116 0.34 -13.32 -8.29
C ILE A 116 0.60 -12.93 -9.75
N ALA A 117 1.81 -12.48 -10.04
CA ALA A 117 2.24 -12.12 -11.39
C ALA A 117 2.26 -13.36 -12.31
N PRO A 118 2.22 -13.17 -13.65
CA PRO A 118 2.31 -14.29 -14.60
C PRO A 118 3.54 -15.19 -14.43
N SER A 119 4.62 -14.65 -13.85
CA SER A 119 5.85 -15.40 -13.51
C SER A 119 5.70 -16.35 -12.31
N GLY A 120 4.57 -16.28 -11.59
CA GLY A 120 4.36 -16.96 -10.31
C GLY A 120 4.92 -16.21 -9.10
N GLY A 121 5.48 -15.00 -9.28
CA GLY A 121 5.91 -14.13 -8.19
C GLY A 121 4.72 -13.49 -7.48
N GLY A 122 4.73 -13.47 -6.15
CA GLY A 122 3.75 -12.72 -5.37
C GLY A 122 4.15 -11.25 -5.26
N VAL A 123 3.18 -10.35 -5.40
CA VAL A 123 3.36 -8.91 -5.19
C VAL A 123 2.37 -8.49 -4.10
N PHE A 124 2.91 -7.88 -3.04
CA PHE A 124 2.14 -7.34 -1.94
C PHE A 124 2.42 -5.85 -1.86
N ASP A 125 1.35 -5.07 -1.81
CA ASP A 125 1.37 -3.64 -1.54
C ASP A 125 0.64 -3.38 -0.23
N ALA A 126 1.33 -2.74 0.72
CA ALA A 126 0.73 -2.35 1.99
C ALA A 126 -0.20 -1.15 1.84
N GLY A 127 0.02 -0.30 0.83
CA GLY A 127 -0.77 0.89 0.55
C GLY A 127 -0.81 1.93 1.69
N ASP A 128 0.18 1.91 2.57
CA ASP A 128 0.33 2.85 3.69
C ASP A 128 1.82 3.08 3.98
N GLU A 129 2.23 4.35 4.04
CA GLU A 129 3.59 4.78 4.35
C GLU A 129 4.10 4.18 5.67
N THR A 130 3.22 4.11 6.67
CA THR A 130 3.56 3.72 8.04
C THR A 130 3.30 2.26 8.37
N PHE A 131 3.00 1.40 7.39
CA PHE A 131 2.73 -0.01 7.64
C PHE A 131 3.85 -0.70 8.44
N THR A 132 5.10 -0.34 8.13
CA THR A 132 6.29 -0.88 8.80
C THR A 132 6.41 -0.50 10.28
N CYS A 133 5.70 0.53 10.73
CA CYS A 133 5.62 0.90 12.14
C CYS A 133 5.02 -0.21 13.02
N ALA A 134 4.23 -1.12 12.44
CA ALA A 134 3.70 -2.27 13.15
C ALA A 134 4.70 -3.43 13.29
N LEU A 135 5.90 -3.35 12.71
CA LEU A 135 6.87 -4.45 12.67
C LEU A 135 8.04 -4.31 13.64
N GLY A 136 8.16 -3.17 14.34
CA GLY A 136 9.33 -2.93 15.18
C GLY A 136 9.24 -1.66 16.00
N PRO A 137 10.34 -1.29 16.68
CA PRO A 137 10.38 -0.10 17.50
C PRO A 137 10.16 1.15 16.63
N THR A 138 9.34 2.07 17.13
CA THR A 138 9.07 3.34 16.45
C THR A 138 10.35 4.17 16.33
N PRO A 139 10.70 4.64 15.11
CA PRO A 139 11.79 5.58 14.93
C PRO A 139 11.52 6.87 15.72
N PRO A 140 12.57 7.53 16.24
CA PRO A 140 12.42 8.74 17.06
C PRO A 140 11.95 9.98 16.26
N ASN A 141 11.61 9.83 14.98
CA ASN A 141 11.17 10.90 14.08
C ASN A 141 9.68 11.23 14.21
N GLY A 142 8.94 10.51 15.05
CA GLY A 142 7.52 10.77 15.32
C GLY A 142 6.55 10.35 14.21
N ARG A 143 7.00 9.62 13.17
CA ARG A 143 6.12 9.19 12.06
C ARG A 143 5.16 8.06 12.45
N CYS A 144 5.53 7.19 13.38
CA CYS A 144 4.66 6.09 13.81
C CYS A 144 3.67 6.54 14.88
N ALA A 145 2.38 6.52 14.57
CA ALA A 145 1.33 7.05 15.44
C ALA A 145 1.03 6.19 16.69
N SER A 146 1.30 4.88 16.65
CA SER A 146 1.03 3.94 17.76
C SER A 146 2.20 3.79 18.73
N GLY A 147 3.43 4.12 18.32
CA GLY A 147 4.64 3.91 19.11
C GLY A 147 5.02 2.44 19.34
N ARG A 148 4.27 1.48 18.76
CA ARG A 148 4.30 0.05 19.15
C ARG A 148 4.13 -0.86 17.94
N SER A 149 4.86 -1.99 17.95
CA SER A 149 4.61 -3.08 17.01
C SER A 149 3.28 -3.79 17.31
N ASP A 150 2.70 -4.44 16.29
CA ASP A 150 1.50 -5.25 16.40
C ASP A 150 1.83 -6.71 16.01
N PRO A 151 1.78 -7.67 16.95
CA PRO A 151 2.17 -9.06 16.68
C PRO A 151 1.27 -9.74 15.63
N ARG A 152 0.07 -9.21 15.38
CA ARG A 152 -0.84 -9.71 14.34
C ARG A 152 -0.33 -9.30 12.96
N ILE A 153 0.18 -8.08 12.81
CA ILE A 153 0.81 -7.60 11.57
C ILE A 153 2.18 -8.26 11.35
N GLU A 154 2.98 -8.43 12.41
CA GLU A 154 4.21 -9.23 12.33
C GLU A 154 3.91 -10.65 11.79
N ARG A 155 2.84 -11.29 12.26
CA ARG A 155 2.39 -12.59 11.75
C ARG A 155 1.91 -12.54 10.29
N VAL A 156 1.19 -11.50 9.86
CA VAL A 156 0.82 -11.31 8.44
C VAL A 156 2.07 -11.27 7.56
N VAL A 157 3.08 -10.50 7.95
CA VAL A 157 4.34 -10.40 7.19
C VAL A 157 5.11 -11.72 7.21
N LEU A 158 5.14 -12.44 8.32
CA LEU A 158 5.75 -13.78 8.37
C LEU A 158 5.04 -14.77 7.45
N ASN A 159 3.71 -14.76 7.39
CA ASN A 159 2.95 -15.61 6.46
C ASN A 159 3.28 -15.26 5.01
N LEU A 160 3.31 -13.97 4.68
CA LEU A 160 3.66 -13.47 3.35
C LEU A 160 5.06 -13.92 2.91
N LEU A 161 6.08 -13.66 3.74
CA LEU A 161 7.46 -14.01 3.43
C LEU A 161 7.64 -15.53 3.31
N THR A 162 6.96 -16.31 4.17
CA THR A 162 6.98 -17.77 4.08
C THR A 162 6.39 -18.25 2.75
N ALA A 163 5.24 -17.72 2.35
CA ALA A 163 4.59 -18.06 1.08
C ALA A 163 5.44 -17.67 -0.13
N MET A 164 6.11 -16.50 -0.09
CA MET A 164 7.03 -16.05 -1.13
C MET A 164 8.28 -16.96 -1.25
N LEU A 165 8.86 -17.39 -0.13
CA LEU A 165 10.00 -18.31 -0.12
C LEU A 165 9.62 -19.70 -0.67
N GLN A 166 8.40 -20.15 -0.38
CA GLN A 166 7.87 -21.43 -0.85
C GLN A 166 7.30 -21.35 -2.27
N ARG A 167 7.07 -20.15 -2.80
CA ARG A 167 6.33 -19.88 -4.04
C ARG A 167 4.95 -20.55 -4.05
N HIS A 168 4.26 -20.48 -2.90
CA HIS A 168 2.99 -21.15 -2.69
C HIS A 168 2.03 -20.25 -1.91
N PHE A 169 0.91 -19.88 -2.54
CA PHE A 169 -0.04 -18.86 -2.07
C PHE A 169 -1.45 -19.44 -1.86
N SER A 170 -1.56 -20.52 -1.09
CA SER A 170 -2.86 -21.13 -0.72
C SER A 170 -2.95 -21.54 0.74
#